data_AF-A0A511TDK3-F1
#
_entry.id   AF-A0A511TDK3-F1
#
_cell.length_a   1.000
_cell.length_b   1.000
_cell.length_c   1.000
_cell.angle_alpha   90.00
_cell.angle_beta   90.00
_cell.angle_gamma   90.00
#
_symmetry.space_group_name_H-M   'P 1'
#
loop_
_entity.id
_entity.type
_entity.pdbx_description
1 polymer ?
#
loop_
_entity_poly.entity_id
_entity_poly.type
_entity_poly.pdbx_seq_one_letter_code
_entity_poly.pdbx_strand_id
1 'polypeptide(L)'
;MKHILTLFTLPLLFVASAAAAQGAPVISFHADWTLAQSRTLVAGDAVQVAYDTGRLPQCRLTLPDGTPGWSLTGHYRVNGGPEGSFDVAGQPTAGALPVVSLPAEGTLALWFRVASPGCEHYDSHFGSNFQFAVRAAGTAPTPTWVFQEGWLEYTVGTVKAGQPFVVDYDIDRLPECRLLYNGAPTWEVWVHYRFDNGVTGSQSVTQVSGYSRYAVPVTLTAPAGARAVTLWFENWDRGYCRRWDSLHGQNYRLALQP
;
A
#
# COMPACT_ATOMS: atom_id res chain seq x y z
N MET A 1 -5.73 -28.16 -73.75
CA MET A 1 -5.02 -27.39 -72.71
C MET A 1 -5.93 -27.33 -71.49
N LYS A 2 -5.61 -28.09 -70.43
CA LYS A 2 -6.44 -28.30 -69.24
C LYS A 2 -5.72 -27.66 -68.06
N HIS A 3 -6.25 -26.57 -67.51
CA HIS A 3 -5.68 -25.89 -66.35
C HIS A 3 -6.23 -26.49 -65.05
N ILE A 4 -5.31 -26.90 -64.17
CA ILE A 4 -5.57 -27.46 -62.85
C ILE A 4 -5.69 -26.28 -61.87
N LEU A 5 -6.82 -26.18 -61.16
CA LEU A 5 -7.01 -25.28 -60.02
C LEU A 5 -6.36 -25.90 -58.77
N THR A 6 -5.43 -25.19 -58.15
CA THR A 6 -4.81 -25.56 -56.88
C THR A 6 -5.52 -24.81 -55.74
N LEU A 7 -6.14 -25.55 -54.81
CA LEU A 7 -6.71 -25.00 -53.58
C LEU A 7 -5.59 -24.57 -52.62
N PHE A 8 -5.63 -23.33 -52.15
CA PHE A 8 -4.83 -22.85 -51.03
C PHE A 8 -5.59 -23.08 -49.72
N THR A 9 -5.06 -23.96 -48.86
CA THR A 9 -5.45 -24.10 -47.46
C THR A 9 -4.67 -23.10 -46.60
N LEU A 10 -5.37 -22.16 -45.97
CA LEU A 10 -4.81 -21.23 -44.99
C LEU A 10 -4.65 -21.94 -43.63
N PRO A 11 -3.47 -21.90 -42.99
CA PRO A 11 -3.33 -22.38 -41.62
C PRO A 11 -3.83 -21.31 -40.63
N LEU A 12 -4.77 -21.70 -39.77
CA LEU A 12 -5.15 -20.91 -38.58
C LEU A 12 -3.97 -20.95 -37.58
N LEU A 13 -3.24 -19.85 -37.46
CA LEU A 13 -2.26 -19.66 -36.39
C LEU A 13 -3.00 -19.26 -35.11
N PHE A 14 -3.13 -20.21 -34.18
CA PHE A 14 -3.46 -19.91 -32.79
C PHE A 14 -2.28 -19.17 -32.15
N VAL A 15 -2.42 -17.86 -31.97
CA VAL A 15 -1.48 -17.07 -31.16
C VAL A 15 -1.82 -17.37 -29.69
N ALA A 16 -1.12 -18.34 -29.10
CA ALA A 16 -1.10 -18.47 -27.65
C ALA A 16 -0.35 -17.26 -27.09
N SER A 17 -1.07 -16.30 -26.50
CA SER A 17 -0.46 -15.25 -25.70
C SER A 17 0.23 -15.89 -24.51
N ALA A 18 1.55 -16.04 -24.58
CA ALA A 18 2.37 -16.34 -23.43
C ALA A 18 2.30 -15.13 -22.48
N ALA A 19 1.50 -15.23 -21.43
CA ALA A 19 1.60 -14.31 -20.30
C ALA A 19 3.00 -14.49 -19.71
N ALA A 20 3.89 -13.53 -19.96
CA ALA A 20 5.20 -13.51 -19.33
C ALA A 20 4.98 -13.60 -17.81
N ALA A 21 5.62 -14.57 -17.16
CA ALA A 21 5.61 -14.70 -15.71
C ALA A 21 6.23 -13.44 -15.10
N GLN A 22 5.39 -12.48 -14.75
CA GLN A 22 5.82 -11.29 -14.04
C GLN A 22 6.19 -11.75 -12.62
N GLY A 23 7.47 -11.60 -12.24
CA GLY A 23 7.98 -12.01 -10.92
C GLY A 23 7.16 -11.43 -9.77
N ALA A 24 7.22 -12.01 -8.57
CA ALA A 24 6.35 -11.67 -7.43
C ALA A 24 6.24 -10.14 -7.17
N PRO A 25 5.08 -9.62 -6.69
CA PRO A 25 4.98 -8.24 -6.23
C PRO A 25 6.06 -7.95 -5.18
N VAL A 26 6.51 -6.69 -5.13
CA VAL A 26 7.57 -6.24 -4.22
C VAL A 26 7.04 -5.09 -3.39
N ILE A 27 7.21 -5.19 -2.07
CA ILE A 27 7.06 -4.06 -1.14
C ILE A 27 8.47 -3.55 -0.86
N SER A 28 8.72 -2.28 -1.15
CA SER A 28 10.01 -1.63 -1.00
C SER A 28 9.95 -0.56 0.07
N PHE A 29 10.85 -0.64 1.04
CA PHE A 29 11.06 0.33 2.10
C PHE A 29 12.40 1.02 1.86
N HIS A 30 12.39 2.30 1.50
CA HIS A 30 13.58 3.01 1.04
C HIS A 30 14.28 3.77 2.19
N ALA A 31 15.56 4.08 2.04
CA ALA A 31 16.36 4.79 3.04
C ALA A 31 15.81 6.20 3.39
N ASP A 32 15.09 6.83 2.46
CA ASP A 32 14.45 8.14 2.63
C ASP A 32 13.07 8.06 3.30
N TRP A 33 12.73 6.90 3.88
CA TRP A 33 11.45 6.60 4.54
C TRP A 33 10.25 6.57 3.60
N THR A 34 10.47 6.60 2.29
CA THR A 34 9.40 6.34 1.32
C THR A 34 9.12 4.85 1.20
N LEU A 35 7.90 4.55 0.74
CA LEU A 35 7.44 3.20 0.49
C LEU A 35 6.92 3.06 -0.93
N ALA A 36 7.16 1.89 -1.53
CA ALA A 36 6.55 1.52 -2.80
C ALA A 36 5.99 0.10 -2.73
N GLN A 37 4.87 -0.11 -3.41
CA GLN A 37 4.29 -1.43 -3.64
C GLN A 37 4.09 -1.60 -5.15
N SER A 38 4.79 -2.56 -5.76
CA SER A 38 4.84 -2.64 -7.22
C SER A 38 3.49 -3.01 -7.85
N ARG A 39 2.72 -3.89 -7.18
CA ARG A 39 1.41 -4.37 -7.64
C ARG A 39 0.52 -4.75 -6.46
N THR A 40 -0.78 -4.87 -6.73
CA THR A 40 -1.76 -5.37 -5.75
C THR A 40 -1.36 -6.74 -5.22
N LEU A 41 -1.48 -6.92 -3.91
CA LEU A 41 -1.25 -8.20 -3.27
C LEU A 41 -2.51 -9.05 -3.36
N VAL A 42 -2.37 -10.32 -3.70
CA VAL A 42 -3.48 -11.23 -3.98
C VAL A 42 -3.33 -12.50 -3.16
N ALA A 43 -4.44 -12.99 -2.62
CA ALA A 43 -4.50 -14.25 -1.90
C ALA A 43 -4.12 -15.42 -2.81
N GLY A 44 -3.35 -16.37 -2.28
CA GLY A 44 -2.77 -17.50 -3.01
C GLY A 44 -1.38 -17.22 -3.59
N ASP A 45 -0.94 -15.96 -3.66
CA ASP A 45 0.37 -15.59 -4.17
C ASP A 45 1.41 -15.43 -3.05
N ALA A 46 2.57 -14.87 -3.41
CA ALA A 46 3.61 -14.45 -2.48
C ALA A 46 4.10 -13.04 -2.82
N VAL A 47 4.71 -12.36 -1.86
CA VAL A 47 5.27 -11.02 -2.01
C VAL A 47 6.73 -11.00 -1.56
N GLN A 48 7.58 -10.29 -2.31
CA GLN A 48 8.95 -10.00 -1.92
C GLN A 48 9.00 -8.73 -1.06
N VAL A 49 9.86 -8.73 -0.06
CA VAL A 49 10.09 -7.56 0.79
C VAL A 49 11.51 -7.04 0.59
N ALA A 50 11.63 -5.86 0.00
CA ALA A 50 12.88 -5.13 -0.13
C ALA A 50 12.95 -4.09 0.98
N TYR A 51 13.87 -4.26 1.92
CA TYR A 51 14.05 -3.33 3.03
C TYR A 51 15.44 -2.72 3.01
N ASP A 52 15.50 -1.40 2.87
CA ASP A 52 16.75 -0.67 2.97
C ASP A 52 17.20 -0.62 4.42
N THR A 53 18.32 -1.29 4.69
CA THR A 53 18.86 -1.36 6.04
C THR A 53 19.17 0.04 6.61
N GLY A 54 19.43 1.06 5.79
CA GLY A 54 19.69 2.43 6.23
C GLY A 54 18.58 3.06 7.08
N ARG A 55 17.35 2.51 7.07
CA ARG A 55 16.26 2.93 7.95
C ARG A 55 16.48 2.58 9.44
N LEU A 56 17.23 1.50 9.70
CA LEU A 56 17.57 1.02 11.04
C LEU A 56 19.09 0.91 11.23
N PRO A 57 19.82 2.03 11.32
CA PRO A 57 21.27 2.03 11.54
C PRO A 57 21.66 1.73 12.99
N GLN A 58 20.71 1.78 13.93
CA GLN A 58 20.96 1.57 15.36
C GLN A 58 21.38 0.14 15.66
N CYS A 59 21.96 -0.08 16.83
CA CYS A 59 22.29 -1.40 17.37
C CYS A 59 23.24 -2.25 16.50
N ARG A 60 23.92 -1.66 15.52
CA ARG A 60 24.87 -2.36 14.65
C ARG A 60 26.23 -2.52 15.32
N LEU A 61 26.44 -3.68 15.94
CA LEU A 61 27.72 -4.07 16.53
C LEU A 61 28.62 -4.78 15.50
N THR A 62 29.92 -4.49 15.49
CA THR A 62 30.90 -5.33 14.77
C THR A 62 31.66 -6.18 15.77
N LEU A 63 31.70 -7.49 15.54
CA LEU A 63 32.43 -8.44 16.38
C LEU A 63 33.95 -8.33 16.12
N PRO A 64 34.82 -8.84 17.03
CA PRO A 64 36.27 -8.79 16.84
C PRO A 64 36.79 -9.47 15.57
N ASP A 65 36.04 -10.42 15.02
CA ASP A 65 36.35 -11.11 13.75
C ASP A 65 35.86 -10.34 12.50
N GLY A 66 35.31 -9.14 12.68
CA GLY A 66 34.79 -8.28 11.61
C GLY A 66 33.37 -8.61 11.16
N THR A 67 32.74 -9.65 11.71
CA THR A 67 31.37 -10.03 11.33
C THR A 67 30.31 -9.18 12.04
N PRO A 68 29.07 -9.10 11.50
CA PRO A 68 27.97 -8.43 12.19
C PRO A 68 27.61 -9.12 13.51
N GLY A 69 27.66 -8.38 14.62
CA GLY A 69 27.16 -8.80 15.95
C GLY A 69 25.70 -8.42 16.20
N TRP A 70 24.91 -8.29 15.13
CA TRP A 70 23.52 -7.85 15.14
C TRP A 70 22.71 -8.60 14.08
N SER A 71 21.40 -8.61 14.25
CA SER A 71 20.44 -9.09 13.26
C SER A 71 19.42 -7.99 12.93
N LEU A 72 19.01 -7.93 11.67
CA LEU A 72 17.85 -7.17 11.22
C LEU A 72 16.84 -8.17 10.68
N THR A 73 15.69 -8.25 11.34
CA THR A 73 14.65 -9.23 11.08
C THR A 73 13.38 -8.49 10.70
N GLY A 74 12.75 -8.94 9.61
CA GLY A 74 11.39 -8.56 9.27
C GLY A 74 10.41 -9.53 9.91
N HIS A 75 9.34 -9.00 10.47
CA HIS A 75 8.27 -9.75 11.11
C HIS A 75 6.95 -9.44 10.41
N TYR A 76 6.04 -10.41 10.37
CA TYR A 76 4.77 -10.24 9.69
C TYR A 76 3.63 -11.04 10.31
N ARG A 77 2.40 -10.58 10.06
CA ARG A 77 1.16 -11.34 10.28
C ARG A 77 0.25 -11.20 9.08
N VAL A 78 -0.35 -12.31 8.64
CA VAL A 78 -1.38 -12.29 7.60
C VAL A 78 -2.74 -12.47 8.26
N ASN A 79 -3.61 -11.49 8.07
CA ASN A 79 -4.98 -11.44 8.56
C ASN A 79 -5.12 -11.79 10.07
N GLY A 80 -4.26 -11.20 10.90
CA GLY A 80 -4.23 -11.46 12.35
C GLY A 80 -3.78 -12.86 12.76
N GLY A 81 -3.29 -13.66 11.81
CA GLY A 81 -2.75 -15.00 12.05
C GLY A 81 -1.43 -15.01 12.85
N PRO A 82 -0.80 -16.19 12.96
CA PRO A 82 0.46 -16.33 13.69
C PRO A 82 1.55 -15.45 13.07
N GLU A 83 2.45 -14.99 13.92
CA GLU A 83 3.62 -14.22 13.50
C GLU A 83 4.61 -15.11 12.75
N GLY A 84 5.04 -14.63 11.59
CA GLY A 84 6.20 -15.14 10.87
C GLY A 84 7.33 -14.12 10.87
N SER A 85 8.53 -14.58 10.51
CA SER A 85 9.71 -13.72 10.40
C SER A 85 10.63 -14.16 9.27
N PHE A 86 11.46 -13.25 8.80
CA PHE A 86 12.49 -13.49 7.81
C PHE A 86 13.72 -12.62 8.07
N ASP A 87 14.89 -13.10 7.67
CA ASP A 87 16.13 -12.36 7.79
C ASP A 87 16.22 -11.29 6.69
N VAL A 88 16.61 -10.08 7.07
CA VAL A 88 16.82 -8.96 6.14
C VAL A 88 18.30 -8.67 5.96
N ALA A 89 19.05 -8.58 7.07
CA ALA A 89 20.49 -8.32 7.06
C ALA A 89 21.13 -8.67 8.42
N GLY A 90 22.46 -8.58 8.47
CA GLY A 90 23.24 -8.92 9.67
C GLY A 90 23.56 -10.40 9.72
N GLN A 91 23.43 -10.99 10.91
CA GLN A 91 23.54 -12.44 11.11
C GLN A 91 22.15 -13.07 11.32
N PRO A 92 21.76 -14.07 10.52
CA PRO A 92 22.48 -14.58 9.35
C PRO A 92 22.44 -13.60 8.17
N THR A 93 23.43 -13.69 7.27
CA THR A 93 23.49 -12.81 6.09
C THR A 93 22.45 -13.25 5.06
N ALA A 94 21.48 -12.38 4.77
CA ALA A 94 20.51 -12.59 3.70
C ALA A 94 21.12 -12.26 2.32
N GLY A 95 20.92 -13.15 1.35
CA GLY A 95 21.43 -12.98 -0.03
C GLY A 95 20.35 -12.66 -1.07
N ALA A 96 19.12 -13.12 -0.88
CA ALA A 96 17.98 -12.86 -1.75
C ALA A 96 16.88 -12.11 -1.00
N LEU A 97 16.00 -11.42 -1.73
CA LEU A 97 14.85 -10.77 -1.11
C LEU A 97 13.96 -11.81 -0.41
N PRO A 98 13.61 -11.60 0.86
CA PRO A 98 12.70 -12.49 1.57
C PRO A 98 11.32 -12.51 0.91
N VAL A 99 10.68 -13.67 0.95
CA VAL A 99 9.37 -13.93 0.34
C VAL A 99 8.37 -14.29 1.43
N VAL A 100 7.23 -13.61 1.43
CA VAL A 100 6.11 -13.85 2.33
C VAL A 100 4.93 -14.44 1.55
N SER A 101 4.46 -15.62 1.95
CA SER A 101 3.26 -16.23 1.38
C SER A 101 1.99 -15.52 1.84
N LEU A 102 1.03 -15.37 0.93
CA LEU A 102 -0.25 -14.69 1.19
C LEU A 102 -1.41 -15.68 1.06
N PRO A 103 -1.62 -16.58 2.04
CA PRO A 103 -2.56 -17.69 1.90
C PRO A 103 -4.04 -17.28 1.80
N ALA A 104 -4.38 -16.08 2.29
CA ALA A 104 -5.76 -15.59 2.35
C ALA A 104 -5.82 -14.08 2.12
N GLU A 105 -7.00 -13.59 1.76
CA GLU A 105 -7.27 -12.15 1.71
C GLU A 105 -7.34 -11.55 3.12
N GLY A 106 -7.28 -10.22 3.19
CA GLY A 106 -7.27 -9.45 4.44
C GLY A 106 -6.09 -8.50 4.47
N THR A 107 -5.37 -8.46 5.58
CA THR A 107 -4.27 -7.52 5.79
C THR A 107 -2.95 -8.24 6.05
N LEU A 108 -1.90 -7.86 5.32
CA LEU A 108 -0.53 -8.17 5.68
C LEU A 108 0.00 -7.05 6.58
N ALA A 109 0.30 -7.34 7.83
CA ALA A 109 1.03 -6.44 8.72
C ALA A 109 2.53 -6.77 8.66
N LEU A 110 3.39 -5.76 8.53
CA LEU A 110 4.86 -5.87 8.49
C LEU A 110 5.52 -4.91 9.49
N TRP A 111 6.59 -5.35 10.13
CA TRP A 111 7.48 -4.50 10.93
C TRP A 111 8.89 -5.05 10.95
N PHE A 112 9.86 -4.22 11.33
CA PHE A 112 11.27 -4.58 11.32
C PHE A 112 11.91 -4.30 12.67
N ARG A 113 12.83 -5.17 13.05
CA ARG A 113 13.58 -5.09 14.31
C ARG A 113 15.06 -5.26 14.03
N VAL A 114 15.87 -4.30 14.46
CA VAL A 114 17.33 -4.45 14.55
C VAL A 114 17.70 -4.73 16.01
N ALA A 115 18.58 -5.70 16.24
CA ALA A 115 18.99 -6.06 17.60
C ALA A 115 20.44 -6.53 17.69
N SER A 116 21.08 -6.22 18.82
CA SER A 116 22.36 -6.76 19.29
C SER A 116 22.30 -6.95 20.81
N PRO A 117 23.30 -7.58 21.47
CA PRO A 117 23.26 -7.74 22.93
C PRO A 117 23.11 -6.40 23.66
N GLY A 118 21.97 -6.22 24.33
CA GLY A 118 21.65 -5.01 25.09
C GLY A 118 21.11 -3.82 24.29
N CYS A 119 20.82 -3.97 22.99
CA CYS A 119 20.26 -2.91 22.15
C CYS A 119 19.21 -3.47 21.19
N GLU A 120 18.05 -2.82 21.10
CA GLU A 120 17.07 -3.08 20.05
C GLU A 120 16.41 -1.79 19.57
N HIS A 121 16.00 -1.79 18.31
CA HIS A 121 15.23 -0.70 17.71
C HIS A 121 14.24 -1.25 16.69
N TYR A 122 13.14 -0.52 16.49
CA TYR A 122 12.04 -0.93 15.63
C TYR A 122 11.78 0.09 14.52
N ASP A 123 11.32 -0.44 13.40
CA ASP A 123 10.63 0.27 12.35
C ASP A 123 9.28 -0.42 12.15
N SER A 124 8.31 0.08 12.90
CA SER A 124 7.00 -0.53 13.10
C SER A 124 5.88 0.48 12.87
N HIS A 125 6.13 1.49 12.04
CA HIS A 125 5.13 2.53 11.77
C HIS A 125 4.58 3.17 13.04
N PHE A 126 5.46 3.59 13.95
CA PHE A 126 5.07 4.14 15.27
C PHE A 126 4.27 3.18 16.17
N GLY A 127 4.34 1.87 15.91
CA GLY A 127 3.72 0.81 16.72
C GLY A 127 2.47 0.19 16.10
N SER A 128 1.92 0.76 15.03
CA SER A 128 0.76 0.20 14.31
C SER A 128 1.12 -0.86 13.26
N ASN A 129 2.40 -0.99 12.93
CA ASN A 129 2.96 -1.81 11.85
C ASN A 129 2.49 -1.36 10.46
N PHE A 130 3.29 -1.63 9.42
CA PHE A 130 2.91 -1.33 8.05
C PHE A 130 1.80 -2.28 7.59
N GLN A 131 0.68 -1.75 7.11
CA GLN A 131 -0.48 -2.55 6.73
C GLN A 131 -0.63 -2.61 5.21
N PHE A 132 -0.82 -3.78 4.61
CA PHE A 132 -1.03 -3.91 3.17
C PHE A 132 -2.28 -4.72 2.88
N ALA A 133 -3.16 -4.19 2.05
CA ALA A 133 -4.36 -4.91 1.63
C ALA A 133 -4.01 -6.09 0.71
N VAL A 134 -4.41 -7.29 1.11
CA VAL A 134 -4.38 -8.52 0.32
C VAL A 134 -5.79 -8.77 -0.20
N ARG A 135 -5.97 -8.77 -1.52
CA ARG A 135 -7.27 -8.95 -2.18
C ARG A 135 -7.56 -10.43 -2.48
N ALA A 136 -8.83 -10.79 -2.60
CA ALA A 136 -9.23 -12.09 -3.11
C ALA A 136 -8.61 -12.41 -4.48
N ALA A 137 -8.26 -13.67 -4.68
CA ALA A 137 -7.87 -14.19 -5.99
C ALA A 137 -8.95 -13.92 -7.05
N GLY A 138 -8.52 -13.60 -8.27
CA GLY A 138 -9.43 -13.37 -9.40
C GLY A 138 -10.17 -12.02 -9.39
N THR A 139 -9.96 -11.17 -8.39
CA THR A 139 -10.48 -9.80 -8.39
C THR A 139 -9.57 -8.91 -9.23
N ALA A 140 -10.14 -8.20 -10.21
CA ALA A 140 -9.38 -7.25 -11.00
C ALA A 140 -8.82 -6.14 -10.08
N PRO A 141 -7.51 -5.84 -10.15
CA PRO A 141 -6.92 -4.83 -9.28
C PRO A 141 -7.41 -3.44 -9.68
N THR A 142 -8.08 -2.75 -8.76
CA THR A 142 -8.37 -1.31 -8.90
C THR A 142 -7.15 -0.53 -8.43
N PRO A 143 -6.62 0.42 -9.23
CA PRO A 143 -5.55 1.30 -8.80
C PRO A 143 -5.91 1.97 -7.47
N THR A 144 -4.98 2.00 -6.53
CA THR A 144 -5.24 2.50 -5.17
C THR A 144 -4.18 3.53 -4.80
N TRP A 145 -4.61 4.69 -4.33
CA TRP A 145 -3.74 5.67 -3.69
C TRP A 145 -3.88 5.53 -2.18
N VAL A 146 -2.79 5.14 -1.53
CA VAL A 146 -2.74 4.75 -0.13
C VAL A 146 -2.12 5.88 0.70
N PHE A 147 -2.76 6.18 1.84
CA PHE A 147 -2.32 7.15 2.84
C PHE A 147 -2.35 6.46 4.20
N GLN A 148 -1.20 6.08 4.75
CA GLN A 148 -1.11 5.46 6.07
C GLN A 148 -0.72 6.48 7.14
N GLU A 149 -0.88 6.12 8.43
CA GLU A 149 -0.29 6.83 9.57
C GLU A 149 1.20 7.20 9.30
N GLY A 150 1.83 8.07 10.09
CA GLY A 150 3.25 8.36 9.88
C GLY A 150 3.57 9.05 8.54
N TRP A 151 2.54 9.62 7.89
CA TRP A 151 2.63 10.39 6.64
C TRP A 151 3.11 9.59 5.43
N LEU A 152 2.92 8.27 5.44
CA LEU A 152 3.33 7.40 4.35
C LEU A 152 2.29 7.42 3.22
N GLU A 153 2.75 7.61 1.99
CA GLU A 153 1.91 7.77 0.80
C GLU A 153 2.52 7.01 -0.38
N TYR A 154 1.71 6.22 -1.07
CA TYR A 154 2.14 5.54 -2.29
C TYR A 154 0.93 5.14 -3.15
N THR A 155 1.18 4.83 -4.42
CA THR A 155 0.15 4.34 -5.35
C THR A 155 0.43 2.89 -5.74
N VAL A 156 -0.60 2.06 -5.74
CA VAL A 156 -0.58 0.69 -6.25
C VAL A 156 -1.30 0.65 -7.58
N GLY A 157 -0.62 0.20 -8.63
CA GLY A 157 -1.14 0.22 -9.99
C GLY A 157 -1.12 1.63 -10.60
N THR A 158 -1.82 1.81 -11.70
CA THR A 158 -1.78 3.06 -12.48
C THR A 158 -3.15 3.72 -12.49
N VAL A 159 -3.25 4.90 -11.89
CA VAL A 159 -4.47 5.71 -11.94
C VAL A 159 -4.59 6.36 -13.33
N LYS A 160 -5.72 6.12 -14.00
CA LYS A 160 -6.00 6.59 -15.36
C LYS A 160 -7.22 7.50 -15.42
N ALA A 161 -7.20 8.43 -16.37
CA ALA A 161 -8.38 9.21 -16.72
C ALA A 161 -9.52 8.30 -17.20
N GLY A 162 -10.76 8.64 -16.87
CA GLY A 162 -11.94 7.86 -17.25
C GLY A 162 -12.12 6.53 -16.52
N GLN A 163 -11.25 6.19 -15.56
CA GLN A 163 -11.31 4.94 -14.80
C GLN A 163 -11.49 5.20 -13.29
N PRO A 164 -12.10 4.25 -12.56
CA PRO A 164 -12.16 4.32 -11.11
C PRO A 164 -10.79 4.05 -10.49
N PHE A 165 -10.55 4.68 -9.34
CA PHE A 165 -9.44 4.36 -8.44
C PHE A 165 -9.91 4.46 -6.99
N VAL A 166 -9.21 3.76 -6.10
CA VAL A 166 -9.50 3.75 -4.67
C VAL A 166 -8.61 4.76 -3.95
N VAL A 167 -9.17 5.47 -2.98
CA VAL A 167 -8.43 6.21 -1.95
C VAL A 167 -8.54 5.40 -0.67
N ASP A 168 -7.40 4.89 -0.20
CA ASP A 168 -7.30 4.13 1.04
C ASP A 168 -6.62 5.03 2.09
N TYR A 169 -7.40 5.51 3.05
CA TYR A 169 -6.96 6.51 4.02
C TYR A 169 -7.02 5.95 5.44
N ASP A 170 -5.87 5.93 6.09
CA ASP A 170 -5.74 5.63 7.50
C ASP A 170 -6.17 6.84 8.33
N ILE A 171 -7.27 6.68 9.05
CA ILE A 171 -7.86 7.73 9.88
C ILE A 171 -6.91 8.21 10.97
N ASP A 172 -5.93 7.40 11.39
CA ASP A 172 -4.97 7.75 12.45
C ASP A 172 -3.91 8.77 11.98
N ARG A 173 -3.91 9.16 10.70
CA ARG A 173 -3.26 10.39 10.23
C ARG A 173 -3.90 11.67 10.76
N LEU A 174 -5.17 11.63 11.16
CA LEU A 174 -5.92 12.73 11.76
C LEU A 174 -6.60 12.27 13.07
N PRO A 175 -5.81 12.03 14.15
CA PRO A 175 -6.32 11.49 15.40
C PRO A 175 -7.12 12.50 16.24
N GLU A 176 -7.00 13.80 15.96
CA GLU A 176 -7.71 14.85 16.70
C GLU A 176 -9.16 15.03 16.22
N CYS A 177 -9.94 15.88 16.88
CA CYS A 177 -11.35 16.14 16.54
C CYS A 177 -12.21 14.86 16.51
N ARG A 178 -12.05 13.98 17.51
CA ARG A 178 -12.79 12.71 17.61
C ARG A 178 -13.84 12.72 18.74
N LEU A 179 -14.67 13.77 18.80
CA LEU A 179 -15.70 13.92 19.85
C LEU A 179 -16.72 12.77 19.85
N LEU A 180 -17.07 12.31 21.06
CA LEU A 180 -18.17 11.37 21.30
C LEU A 180 -19.41 12.08 21.83
N TYR A 181 -20.60 11.60 21.48
CA TYR A 181 -21.88 12.01 22.06
C TYR A 181 -22.66 10.79 22.52
N ASN A 182 -22.96 10.72 23.82
CA ASN A 182 -23.55 9.52 24.44
C ASN A 182 -22.77 8.23 24.10
N GLY A 183 -21.44 8.33 24.06
CA GLY A 183 -20.53 7.24 23.70
C GLY A 183 -20.41 6.98 22.19
N ALA A 184 -21.27 7.54 21.34
CA ALA A 184 -21.22 7.34 19.89
C ALA A 184 -20.26 8.33 19.21
N PRO A 185 -19.50 7.91 18.18
CA PRO A 185 -18.58 8.79 17.45
C PRO A 185 -19.35 9.82 16.63
N THR A 186 -19.15 11.10 16.95
CA THR A 186 -19.77 12.25 16.25
C THR A 186 -18.77 13.08 15.45
N TRP A 187 -17.75 12.40 14.96
CA TRP A 187 -16.71 12.92 14.09
C TRP A 187 -16.70 12.15 12.78
N GLU A 188 -16.07 12.69 11.75
CA GLU A 188 -15.95 12.06 10.46
C GLU A 188 -14.74 12.60 9.69
N VAL A 189 -14.02 11.70 9.01
CA VAL A 189 -12.96 12.09 8.08
C VAL A 189 -13.50 12.07 6.66
N TRP A 190 -13.30 13.18 5.95
CA TRP A 190 -13.67 13.36 4.56
C TRP A 190 -12.42 13.44 3.70
N VAL A 191 -12.44 12.81 2.53
CA VAL A 191 -11.57 13.18 1.42
C VAL A 191 -12.30 14.22 0.57
N HIS A 192 -11.59 15.29 0.24
CA HIS A 192 -11.99 16.27 -0.75
C HIS A 192 -11.10 16.12 -1.98
N TYR A 193 -11.66 16.33 -3.16
CA TYR A 193 -10.93 16.19 -4.41
C TYR A 193 -11.25 17.28 -5.41
N ARG A 194 -10.24 17.60 -6.22
CA ARG A 194 -10.33 18.48 -7.38
C ARG A 194 -9.51 17.91 -8.53
N PHE A 195 -10.16 17.61 -9.64
CA PHE A 195 -9.50 17.29 -10.91
C PHE A 195 -9.10 18.58 -11.63
N ASP A 196 -8.06 18.50 -12.46
CA ASP A 196 -7.53 19.64 -13.22
C ASP A 196 -8.52 20.20 -14.26
N ASN A 197 -9.51 19.40 -14.66
CA ASN A 197 -10.63 19.82 -15.50
C ASN A 197 -11.76 20.54 -14.74
N GLY A 198 -11.59 20.78 -13.44
CA GLY A 198 -12.53 21.53 -12.60
C GLY A 198 -13.57 20.69 -11.87
N VAL A 199 -13.66 19.38 -12.12
CA VAL A 199 -14.57 18.50 -11.36
C VAL A 199 -14.09 18.42 -9.91
N THR A 200 -14.98 18.70 -8.96
CA THR A 200 -14.72 18.66 -7.52
C THR A 200 -15.75 17.81 -6.80
N GLY A 201 -15.39 17.30 -5.62
CA GLY A 201 -16.35 16.65 -4.74
C GLY A 201 -15.71 16.22 -3.43
N SER A 202 -16.46 15.47 -2.63
CA SER A 202 -16.00 14.97 -1.34
C SER A 202 -16.72 13.68 -0.99
N GLN A 203 -16.05 12.79 -0.27
CA GLN A 203 -16.61 11.53 0.23
C GLN A 203 -16.08 11.27 1.65
N SER A 204 -16.89 10.64 2.49
CA SER A 204 -16.43 10.17 3.80
C SER A 204 -15.54 8.94 3.63
N VAL A 205 -14.36 8.97 4.24
CA VAL A 205 -13.44 7.82 4.30
C VAL A 205 -13.63 7.01 5.59
N THR A 206 -14.79 7.17 6.23
CA THR A 206 -15.11 6.48 7.48
C THR A 206 -16.51 5.90 7.48
N GLN A 207 -16.71 4.86 8.27
CA GLN A 207 -18.02 4.26 8.50
C GLN A 207 -18.21 3.98 9.99
N VAL A 208 -19.46 4.11 10.47
CA VAL A 208 -19.84 3.74 11.83
C VAL A 208 -20.37 2.31 11.86
N SER A 209 -19.91 1.52 12.83
CA SER A 209 -20.51 0.25 13.21
C SER A 209 -20.59 0.16 14.73
N GLY A 210 -21.81 0.17 15.26
CA GLY A 210 -22.06 0.29 16.70
C GLY A 210 -21.54 1.61 17.26
N TYR A 211 -20.76 1.54 18.34
CA TYR A 211 -20.13 2.69 19.01
C TYR A 211 -18.71 2.98 18.51
N SER A 212 -18.34 2.40 17.38
CA SER A 212 -17.01 2.56 16.80
C SER A 212 -17.11 3.12 15.40
N ARG A 213 -16.10 3.90 15.01
CA ARG A 213 -15.92 4.41 13.66
C ARG A 213 -14.60 3.89 13.12
N TYR A 214 -14.62 3.43 11.88
CA TYR A 214 -13.50 2.76 11.22
C TYR A 214 -13.22 3.45 9.89
N ALA A 215 -11.97 3.35 9.43
CA ALA A 215 -11.60 3.71 8.07
C ALA A 215 -12.35 2.81 7.06
N VAL A 216 -12.80 3.39 5.95
CA VAL A 216 -13.29 2.65 4.80
C VAL A 216 -12.71 3.27 3.53
N PRO A 217 -12.12 2.47 2.63
CA PRO A 217 -11.64 2.98 1.36
C PRO A 217 -12.80 3.50 0.51
N VAL A 218 -12.56 4.57 -0.25
CA VAL A 218 -13.56 5.15 -1.14
C VAL A 218 -13.15 5.04 -2.60
N THR A 219 -14.12 4.90 -3.50
CA THR A 219 -13.86 4.84 -4.94
C THR A 219 -14.21 6.18 -5.59
N LEU A 220 -13.20 6.79 -6.23
CA LEU A 220 -13.35 7.97 -7.05
C LEU A 220 -13.24 7.59 -8.52
N THR A 221 -14.05 8.21 -9.38
CA THR A 221 -13.93 8.05 -10.83
C THR A 221 -13.26 9.27 -11.41
N ALA A 222 -12.07 9.09 -11.99
CA ALA A 222 -11.40 10.16 -12.70
C ALA A 222 -12.21 10.51 -13.96
N PRO A 223 -12.58 11.78 -14.20
CA PRO A 223 -13.21 12.17 -15.45
C PRO A 223 -12.32 11.83 -16.66
N ALA A 224 -12.94 11.51 -17.79
CA ALA A 224 -12.20 11.37 -19.04
C ALA A 224 -11.47 12.68 -19.37
N GLY A 225 -10.20 12.58 -19.79
CA GLY A 225 -9.36 13.73 -20.14
C GLY A 225 -8.77 14.52 -18.96
N ALA A 226 -9.08 14.16 -17.71
CA ALA A 226 -8.37 14.74 -16.55
C ALA A 226 -6.91 14.29 -16.54
N ARG A 227 -5.98 15.19 -16.23
CA ARG A 227 -4.52 14.91 -16.21
C ARG A 227 -3.95 14.87 -14.80
N ALA A 228 -4.68 15.40 -13.82
CA ALA A 228 -4.29 15.35 -12.43
C ALA A 228 -5.50 15.40 -11.51
N VAL A 229 -5.34 14.83 -10.31
CA VAL A 229 -6.25 15.00 -9.18
C VAL A 229 -5.47 15.60 -8.01
N THR A 230 -6.11 16.50 -7.28
CA THR A 230 -5.63 17.04 -6.02
C THR A 230 -6.55 16.57 -4.89
N LEU A 231 -6.00 15.98 -3.83
CA LEU A 231 -6.72 15.50 -2.66
C LEU A 231 -6.28 16.22 -1.39
N TRP A 232 -7.21 16.39 -0.46
CA TRP A 232 -6.92 16.78 0.92
C TRP A 232 -7.98 16.17 1.83
N PHE A 233 -7.63 15.96 3.09
CA PHE A 233 -8.50 15.30 4.05
C PHE A 233 -8.86 16.24 5.19
N GLU A 234 -10.08 16.10 5.67
CA GLU A 234 -10.62 16.87 6.78
C GLU A 234 -11.17 15.94 7.83
N ASN A 235 -10.71 16.06 9.07
CA ASN A 235 -11.45 15.52 10.20
C ASN A 235 -12.23 16.65 10.86
N TRP A 236 -13.52 16.44 11.06
CA TRP A 236 -14.37 17.37 11.78
C TRP A 236 -15.26 16.64 12.77
N ASP A 237 -15.65 17.34 13.83
CA ASP A 237 -16.62 16.84 14.79
C ASP A 237 -17.78 17.80 15.05
N ARG A 238 -18.82 17.26 15.69
CA ARG A 238 -20.01 18.02 16.12
C ARG A 238 -19.69 19.23 17.00
N GLY A 239 -18.53 19.27 17.66
CA GLY A 239 -18.07 20.37 18.50
C GLY A 239 -17.41 21.52 17.72
N TYR A 240 -17.49 21.50 16.38
CA TYR A 240 -16.86 22.46 15.47
C TYR A 240 -15.32 22.36 15.42
N CYS A 241 -14.72 21.30 15.98
CA CYS A 241 -13.30 21.03 15.77
C CYS A 241 -13.08 20.67 14.29
N ARG A 242 -12.03 21.22 13.68
CA ARG A 242 -11.59 20.87 12.32
C ARG A 242 -10.08 20.69 12.28
N ARG A 243 -9.61 19.66 11.59
CA ARG A 243 -8.20 19.38 11.31
C ARG A 243 -8.04 18.90 9.87
N TRP A 244 -6.87 19.17 9.31
CA TRP A 244 -6.60 18.98 7.89
C TRP A 244 -5.33 18.19 7.68
N ASP A 245 -5.40 17.22 6.79
CA ASP A 245 -4.25 16.55 6.20
C ASP A 245 -4.16 17.00 4.73
N SER A 246 -3.19 17.86 4.45
CA SER A 246 -3.09 18.60 3.18
C SER A 246 -1.64 18.83 2.77
N LEU A 247 -0.70 17.95 3.13
CA LEU A 247 0.74 18.15 2.87
C LEU A 247 1.18 19.58 3.25
N HIS A 248 0.91 19.98 4.48
CA HIS A 248 1.17 21.34 4.99
C HIS A 248 0.57 22.47 4.13
N GLY A 249 -0.65 22.28 3.61
CA GLY A 249 -1.39 23.25 2.82
C GLY A 249 -1.17 23.19 1.31
N GLN A 250 -0.31 22.29 0.82
CA GLN A 250 -0.07 22.11 -0.63
C GLN A 250 -1.09 21.19 -1.30
N ASN A 251 -1.77 20.37 -0.51
CA ASN A 251 -2.61 19.24 -0.91
C ASN A 251 -1.81 18.16 -1.68
N TYR A 252 -2.35 16.95 -1.69
CA TYR A 252 -1.74 15.82 -2.38
C TYR A 252 -2.09 15.88 -3.86
N ARG A 253 -1.10 15.79 -4.75
CA ARG A 253 -1.35 15.84 -6.20
C ARG A 253 -0.80 14.61 -6.89
N LEU A 254 -1.67 13.93 -7.63
CA LEU A 254 -1.32 12.78 -8.45
C LEU A 254 -1.58 13.07 -9.94
N ALA A 255 -0.61 12.75 -10.78
CA ALA A 255 -0.77 12.78 -12.23
C ALA A 255 -1.56 11.54 -12.69
N LEU A 256 -2.51 11.76 -13.59
CA LEU A 256 -3.33 10.71 -14.18
C LEU A 256 -2.73 10.30 -15.53
N GLN A 257 -2.65 9.00 -15.76
CA GLN A 257 -2.31 8.50 -17.10
C GLN A 257 -3.53 8.65 -18.04
N PRO A 258 -3.31 8.83 -19.35
CA PRO A 258 -4.38 8.88 -20.35
C PRO A 258 -5.26 7.62 -20.37
#